data_AF-A0A8S0T4D8-F1
#
_entry.id   AF-A0A8S0T4D8-F1
#
_cell.length_a   1.000
_cell.length_b   1.000
_cell.length_c   1.000
_cell.angle_alpha   90.00
_cell.angle_beta   90.00
_cell.angle_gamma   90.00
#
_symmetry.space_group_name_H-M   'P 1'
#
loop_
_entity.id
_entity.type
_entity.pdbx_description
1 polymer ?
#
loop_
_entity_poly.entity_id
_entity_poly.type
_entity_poly.pdbx_seq_one_letter_code
_entity_poly.pdbx_strand_id
1 'polypeptide(L)'
;MGNSESSPDETHDNFPRHTTSYVGYSVNASYQSPEHERNSSTSSYQHYPPLYDGGSKNTNYGNKQHSSYIADNFSSLEEVINALREAGLESSNLIIGIDFTKSNEWTGKLSFNRKSLHAIGNTPNPYEQAISIIGRTLSPFDEDNLIPCFGFATTHDQHVFSFYADYRPCNGFEEVLRRYKEIVPYLHLSGPTSFAPIVDAAVEIVEKSNWQYHVLVIIADGQVTRSSDTPPGRFSHEEQATINSIVAASEYPLSIILVGVGDGPWDAMQEFDDNIPQRAFDNFQFVNFTKIMSEHTDMAKKEAVFALAALMEIPLQYKATLKLQPKE
;
A
#
# COMPACT_ATOMS: atom_id res chain seq x y z
N MET A 1 -48.30 -19.74 -38.07
CA MET A 1 -48.36 -18.30 -37.77
C MET A 1 -49.12 -18.13 -36.47
N GLY A 2 -48.53 -17.47 -35.48
CA GLY A 2 -49.21 -16.88 -34.31
C GLY A 2 -49.44 -17.81 -33.12
N ASN A 3 -48.61 -17.65 -32.09
CA ASN A 3 -48.60 -18.34 -30.80
C ASN A 3 -49.11 -17.37 -29.69
N SER A 4 -49.75 -17.95 -28.66
CA SER A 4 -49.80 -17.62 -27.20
C SER A 4 -50.14 -16.19 -26.74
N GLU A 5 -51.21 -15.94 -25.98
CA GLU A 5 -51.53 -16.25 -24.55
C GLU A 5 -50.87 -15.36 -23.47
N SER A 6 -51.76 -14.64 -22.78
CA SER A 6 -51.82 -14.25 -21.35
C SER A 6 -50.80 -13.29 -20.70
N SER A 7 -51.36 -12.25 -20.09
CA SER A 7 -50.94 -11.51 -18.88
C SER A 7 -52.21 -11.32 -18.02
N PRO A 8 -52.20 -10.85 -16.74
CA PRO A 8 -51.09 -10.31 -15.94
C PRO A 8 -51.03 -10.87 -14.49
N ASP A 9 -49.96 -10.55 -13.75
CA ASP A 9 -50.08 -10.38 -12.29
C ASP A 9 -49.01 -9.39 -11.79
N GLU A 10 -49.49 -8.31 -11.17
CA GLU A 10 -48.70 -7.25 -10.52
C GLU A 10 -48.64 -7.54 -9.01
N THR A 11 -47.46 -7.72 -8.45
CA THR A 11 -47.25 -7.65 -7.00
C THR A 11 -46.30 -6.50 -6.69
N HIS A 12 -46.89 -5.46 -6.10
CA HIS A 12 -46.24 -4.38 -5.39
C HIS A 12 -45.53 -4.91 -4.14
N ASP A 13 -44.21 -4.67 -4.02
CA ASP A 13 -43.53 -4.71 -2.73
C ASP A 13 -42.85 -3.38 -2.43
N ASN A 14 -43.23 -2.85 -1.29
CA ASN A 14 -43.02 -1.49 -0.79
C ASN A 14 -41.86 -1.55 0.22
N PHE A 15 -40.65 -1.13 -0.15
CA PHE A 15 -39.53 -1.01 0.80
C PHE A 15 -39.40 0.44 1.31
N PRO A 16 -39.44 0.67 2.64
CA PRO A 16 -39.39 2.01 3.20
C PRO A 16 -37.97 2.59 3.10
N ARG A 17 -37.86 3.77 2.47
CA ARG A 17 -36.68 4.63 2.51
C ARG A 17 -36.53 5.22 3.90
N HIS A 18 -35.61 4.69 4.70
CA HIS A 18 -35.12 5.39 5.88
C HIS A 18 -34.04 6.38 5.47
N THR A 19 -34.43 7.65 5.36
CA THR A 19 -33.53 8.81 5.36
C THR A 19 -33.12 9.10 6.80
N THR A 20 -31.89 8.77 7.19
CA THR A 20 -31.28 9.28 8.42
C THR A 20 -30.50 10.55 8.08
N SER A 21 -31.04 11.67 8.54
CA SER A 21 -30.41 12.99 8.54
C SER A 21 -29.20 13.00 9.48
N TYR A 22 -28.00 13.15 8.93
CA TYR A 22 -26.82 13.54 9.70
C TYR A 22 -26.96 15.00 10.13
N VAL A 23 -27.14 15.20 11.43
CA VAL A 23 -27.07 16.49 12.09
C VAL A 23 -25.60 16.84 12.31
N GLY A 24 -25.20 17.99 11.78
CA GLY A 24 -23.82 18.47 11.82
C GLY A 24 -23.40 18.99 13.19
N TYR A 25 -22.08 18.95 13.39
CA TYR A 25 -21.37 19.88 14.26
C TYR A 25 -20.23 20.50 13.46
N SER A 26 -20.47 21.70 12.94
CA SER A 26 -19.46 22.60 12.40
C SER A 26 -18.84 23.39 13.55
N VAL A 27 -17.54 23.24 13.76
CA VAL A 27 -16.77 24.13 14.62
C VAL A 27 -16.01 25.09 13.71
N ASN A 28 -16.52 26.32 13.62
CA ASN A 28 -15.85 27.45 12.98
C ASN A 28 -14.63 27.87 13.81
N ALA A 29 -13.44 27.84 13.22
CA ALA A 29 -12.30 28.61 13.71
C ALA A 29 -11.65 29.34 12.52
N SER A 30 -12.15 30.55 12.31
CA SER A 30 -11.58 31.59 11.45
C SER A 30 -10.24 32.07 12.01
N TYR A 31 -9.15 31.88 11.26
CA TYR A 31 -7.89 32.60 11.49
C TYR A 31 -7.53 33.44 10.27
N GLN A 32 -7.52 34.75 10.50
CA GLN A 32 -7.09 35.80 9.58
C GLN A 32 -5.55 35.84 9.49
N SER A 33 -5.04 35.97 8.26
CA SER A 33 -3.66 36.30 7.95
C SER A 33 -3.37 37.80 8.15
N PRO A 34 -2.13 38.19 8.45
CA PRO A 34 -1.64 39.51 8.10
C PRO A 34 -0.56 39.44 7.00
N GLU A 35 -0.79 40.27 5.99
CA GLU A 35 0.10 40.64 4.90
C GLU A 35 1.34 41.40 5.41
N HIS A 36 2.49 41.19 4.77
CA HIS A 36 3.54 42.20 4.71
C HIS A 36 4.16 42.29 3.31
N GLU A 37 3.91 43.44 2.69
CA GLU A 37 4.49 43.93 1.44
C GLU A 37 5.95 44.41 1.57
N ARG A 38 6.65 44.38 0.42
CA ARG A 38 7.78 45.22 -0.04
C ARG A 38 9.19 44.90 0.52
N ASN A 39 10.28 44.91 -0.26
CA ASN A 39 10.61 45.70 -1.44
C ASN A 39 11.59 44.96 -2.37
N SER A 40 11.45 45.25 -3.66
CA SER A 40 12.37 44.92 -4.74
C SER A 40 13.58 45.84 -4.75
N SER A 41 14.76 45.32 -5.10
CA SER A 41 15.85 46.11 -5.66
C SER A 41 16.63 45.28 -6.67
N THR A 42 16.51 45.72 -7.93
CA THR A 42 17.21 45.30 -9.13
C THR A 42 18.70 45.64 -9.09
N SER A 43 19.58 44.76 -9.59
CA SER A 43 20.77 45.19 -10.34
C SER A 43 21.28 44.10 -11.29
N SER A 44 21.95 44.56 -12.32
CA SER A 44 22.07 44.06 -13.69
C SER A 44 23.23 43.10 -13.98
N TYR A 45 23.04 42.33 -15.05
CA TYR A 45 23.95 41.46 -15.78
C TYR A 45 25.41 41.93 -15.93
N GLN A 46 26.34 40.98 -15.86
CA GLN A 46 27.55 40.93 -16.71
C GLN A 46 27.89 39.47 -17.07
N HIS A 47 28.17 39.25 -18.36
CA HIS A 47 28.41 37.97 -19.01
C HIS A 47 29.83 38.01 -19.59
N TYR A 48 30.70 37.04 -19.25
CA TYR A 48 31.90 36.67 -20.04
C TYR A 48 32.25 35.18 -19.80
N PRO A 49 32.71 34.42 -20.82
CA PRO A 49 32.98 32.96 -20.78
C PRO A 49 34.49 32.65 -20.63
N PRO A 50 34.98 31.42 -20.90
CA PRO A 50 34.66 30.08 -20.40
C PRO A 50 35.91 29.45 -19.70
N LEU A 51 35.85 28.22 -19.17
CA LEU A 51 36.97 27.25 -19.19
C LEU A 51 36.53 25.87 -18.67
N TYR A 52 36.79 24.85 -19.50
CA TYR A 52 36.74 23.45 -19.12
C TYR A 52 37.89 23.14 -18.17
N ASP A 53 37.60 22.60 -17.00
CA ASP A 53 38.56 21.80 -16.25
C ASP A 53 37.86 20.62 -15.58
N GLY A 54 38.40 19.44 -15.81
CA GLY A 54 37.92 18.17 -15.30
C GLY A 54 38.32 18.01 -13.84
N GLY A 55 37.34 18.07 -12.94
CA GLY A 55 37.53 17.84 -11.52
C GLY A 55 36.63 16.73 -11.03
N SER A 56 37.21 15.54 -10.85
CA SER A 56 36.62 14.39 -10.16
C SER A 56 36.09 14.83 -8.79
N LYS A 57 34.76 14.87 -8.62
CA LYS A 57 34.13 15.09 -7.32
C LYS A 57 33.79 13.75 -6.70
N ASN A 58 34.58 13.41 -5.68
CA ASN A 58 34.25 12.43 -4.65
C ASN A 58 32.83 12.66 -4.15
N THR A 59 31.89 11.84 -4.61
CA THR A 59 30.64 11.58 -3.88
C THR A 59 30.99 10.61 -2.76
N ASN A 60 31.13 11.16 -1.54
CA ASN A 60 31.06 10.38 -0.31
C ASN A 60 29.67 9.73 -0.26
N TYR A 61 29.57 8.53 -0.82
CA TYR A 61 28.50 7.60 -0.51
C TYR A 61 28.63 7.27 0.97
N GLY A 62 27.66 7.75 1.74
CA GLY A 62 27.47 7.34 3.13
C GLY A 62 27.50 5.82 3.21
N ASN A 63 28.37 5.34 4.09
CA ASN A 63 28.67 3.95 4.31
C ASN A 63 27.36 3.19 4.61
N LYS A 64 26.93 2.34 3.67
CA LYS A 64 25.93 1.30 3.95
C LYS A 64 26.40 0.52 5.18
N GLN A 65 25.66 0.57 6.27
CA GLN A 65 25.63 -0.61 7.14
C GLN A 65 24.97 -1.69 6.30
N HIS A 66 25.80 -2.51 5.66
CA HIS A 66 25.35 -3.66 4.90
C HIS A 66 24.39 -4.47 5.78
N SER A 67 23.19 -4.67 5.26
CA SER A 67 22.23 -5.70 5.67
C SER A 67 22.96 -6.91 6.23
N SER A 68 22.53 -7.41 7.39
CA SER A 68 22.94 -8.74 7.85
C SER A 68 22.54 -9.72 6.75
N TYR A 69 23.55 -10.20 6.02
CA TYR A 69 23.48 -10.82 4.69
C TYR A 69 22.52 -12.02 4.65
N ILE A 70 21.26 -11.79 4.29
CA ILE A 70 20.41 -12.85 3.77
C ILE A 70 20.94 -13.16 2.37
N ALA A 71 21.27 -14.42 2.09
CA ALA A 71 21.82 -14.79 0.79
C ALA A 71 20.74 -14.65 -0.30
N ASP A 72 20.95 -13.79 -1.30
CA ASP A 72 19.93 -13.48 -2.32
C ASP A 72 19.67 -14.60 -3.36
N ASN A 73 20.18 -15.82 -3.14
CA ASN A 73 20.11 -16.91 -4.10
C ASN A 73 19.28 -18.07 -3.57
N PHE A 74 17.98 -17.84 -3.40
CA PHE A 74 17.01 -18.88 -3.05
C PHE A 74 16.37 -19.49 -4.30
N SER A 75 16.21 -20.81 -4.26
CA SER A 75 15.59 -21.60 -5.31
C SER A 75 14.14 -22.00 -4.98
N SER A 76 13.74 -21.85 -3.71
CA SER A 76 12.41 -22.20 -3.24
C SER A 76 11.94 -21.28 -2.10
N LEU A 77 10.63 -21.27 -1.88
CA LEU A 77 10.01 -20.54 -0.78
C LEU A 77 10.43 -21.07 0.60
N GLU A 78 10.63 -22.38 0.72
CA GLU A 78 11.05 -23.00 1.98
C GLU A 78 12.41 -22.49 2.44
N GLU A 79 13.35 -22.29 1.51
CA GLU A 79 14.66 -21.73 1.83
C GLU A 79 14.55 -20.28 2.35
N VAL A 80 13.67 -19.46 1.74
CA VAL A 80 13.39 -18.09 2.21
C VAL A 80 12.82 -18.12 3.63
N ILE A 81 11.83 -18.98 3.89
CA ILE A 81 11.20 -19.10 5.21
C ILE A 81 12.23 -19.49 6.28
N ASN A 82 13.08 -20.46 5.98
CA ASN A 82 14.10 -20.93 6.91
C ASN A 82 15.13 -19.83 7.21
N ALA A 83 15.59 -19.10 6.17
CA ALA A 83 16.53 -17.99 6.34
C ALA A 83 15.96 -16.87 7.23
N LEU A 84 14.66 -16.57 7.12
CA LEU A 84 14.01 -15.56 7.95
C LEU A 84 13.86 -15.99 9.42
N ARG A 85 13.55 -17.28 9.66
CA ARG A 85 13.55 -17.85 11.02
C ARG A 85 14.94 -17.77 11.65
N GLU A 86 15.98 -18.13 10.90
CA GLU A 86 17.38 -18.01 11.36
C GLU A 86 17.79 -16.55 11.62
N ALA A 87 17.23 -15.60 10.87
CA ALA A 87 17.46 -14.17 11.08
C ALA A 87 16.77 -13.63 12.34
N GLY A 88 15.88 -14.41 12.97
CA GLY A 88 15.22 -14.10 14.24
C GLY A 88 13.77 -13.65 14.13
N LEU A 89 13.11 -13.87 12.99
CA LEU A 89 11.66 -13.66 12.87
C LEU A 89 10.94 -14.90 13.43
N GLU A 90 10.49 -14.82 14.69
CA GLU A 90 9.83 -15.93 15.40
C GLU A 90 8.31 -15.96 15.17
N SER A 91 7.63 -14.83 15.36
CA SER A 91 6.21 -14.64 15.06
C SER A 91 5.93 -13.20 14.62
N SER A 92 4.84 -13.03 13.87
CA SER A 92 4.31 -11.74 13.44
C SER A 92 2.79 -11.85 13.32
N ASN A 93 2.11 -10.71 13.24
CA ASN A 93 0.70 -10.63 12.89
C ASN A 93 0.55 -9.91 11.56
N LEU A 94 -0.31 -10.40 10.67
CA LEU A 94 -0.50 -9.83 9.34
C LEU A 94 -1.73 -8.94 9.26
N ILE A 95 -1.59 -7.79 8.59
CA ILE A 95 -2.70 -6.92 8.22
C ILE A 95 -2.70 -6.77 6.70
N ILE A 96 -3.87 -6.87 6.05
CA ILE A 96 -3.99 -6.71 4.61
C ILE A 96 -4.78 -5.45 4.27
N GLY A 97 -4.17 -4.58 3.46
CA GLY A 97 -4.81 -3.44 2.82
C GLY A 97 -4.94 -3.66 1.31
N ILE A 98 -6.13 -3.50 0.77
CA ILE A 98 -6.38 -3.60 -0.67
C ILE A 98 -6.87 -2.26 -1.22
N ASP A 99 -6.13 -1.77 -2.20
CA ASP A 99 -6.49 -0.61 -3.01
C ASP A 99 -7.73 -0.93 -3.87
N PHE A 100 -8.81 -0.15 -3.71
CA PHE A 100 -9.99 -0.20 -4.58
C PHE A 100 -10.22 1.15 -5.30
N THR A 101 -9.14 1.82 -5.66
CA THR A 101 -9.18 3.08 -6.41
C THR A 101 -9.57 2.85 -7.87
N LYS A 102 -10.06 3.91 -8.51
CA LYS A 102 -10.48 3.87 -9.91
C LYS A 102 -9.33 3.62 -10.88
N SER A 103 -8.08 3.92 -10.53
CA SER A 103 -6.94 3.72 -11.43
C SER A 103 -6.74 2.29 -11.88
N ASN A 104 -7.16 1.34 -11.03
CA ASN A 104 -7.24 -0.08 -11.35
C ASN A 104 -8.05 -0.40 -12.62
N GLU A 105 -8.90 0.49 -13.13
CA GLU A 105 -9.60 0.31 -14.42
C GLU A 105 -8.66 0.41 -15.63
N TRP A 106 -7.56 1.17 -15.53
CA TRP A 106 -6.66 1.45 -16.65
C TRP A 106 -5.21 1.01 -16.45
N THR A 107 -4.77 0.77 -15.22
CA THR A 107 -3.39 0.30 -14.90
C THR A 107 -3.15 -1.18 -15.22
N GLY A 108 -4.14 -1.89 -15.78
CA GLY A 108 -3.99 -3.21 -16.40
C GLY A 108 -3.84 -3.18 -17.92
N LYS A 109 -3.58 -2.02 -18.53
CA LYS A 109 -3.53 -1.83 -19.99
C LYS A 109 -2.50 -2.72 -20.67
N LEU A 110 -1.30 -2.83 -20.10
CA LEU A 110 -0.18 -3.60 -20.63
C LEU A 110 -0.10 -4.97 -19.94
N SER A 111 -0.12 -4.98 -18.61
CA SER A 111 0.09 -6.15 -17.76
C SER A 111 -1.09 -7.09 -17.67
N PHE A 112 -2.31 -6.62 -17.95
CA PHE A 112 -3.54 -7.39 -17.78
C PHE A 112 -4.52 -7.25 -18.96
N ASN A 113 -3.98 -7.15 -20.17
CA ASN A 113 -4.74 -7.21 -21.42
C ASN A 113 -5.88 -6.17 -21.50
N ARG A 114 -5.66 -4.95 -21.00
CA ARG A 114 -6.66 -3.86 -20.98
C ARG A 114 -7.90 -4.16 -20.14
N LYS A 115 -7.80 -5.11 -19.21
CA LYS A 115 -8.83 -5.34 -18.20
C LYS A 115 -8.50 -4.54 -16.95
N SER A 116 -9.52 -4.25 -16.16
CA SER A 116 -9.31 -3.77 -14.79
C SER A 116 -8.50 -4.80 -14.00
N LEU A 117 -7.59 -4.33 -13.15
CA LEU A 117 -6.82 -5.17 -12.23
C LEU A 117 -7.72 -5.91 -11.22
N HIS A 118 -8.95 -5.47 -11.00
CA HIS A 118 -9.96 -6.16 -10.18
C HIS A 118 -10.93 -7.04 -10.99
N ALA A 119 -10.74 -7.20 -12.30
CA ALA A 119 -11.69 -7.96 -13.11
C ALA A 119 -11.78 -9.42 -12.64
N ILE A 120 -12.93 -9.82 -12.09
CA ILE A 120 -13.20 -11.20 -11.66
C ILE A 120 -13.52 -12.06 -12.89
N GLY A 121 -12.88 -13.22 -13.00
CA GLY A 121 -13.10 -14.15 -14.10
C GLY A 121 -12.48 -15.52 -13.87
N ASN A 122 -12.31 -16.29 -14.96
CA ASN A 122 -11.76 -17.64 -14.89
C ASN A 122 -10.25 -17.66 -14.57
N THR A 123 -9.54 -16.59 -14.91
CA THR A 123 -8.11 -16.42 -14.63
C THR A 123 -7.95 -15.44 -13.46
N PRO A 124 -7.17 -15.78 -12.43
CA PRO A 124 -6.92 -14.87 -11.32
C PRO A 124 -6.36 -13.53 -11.79
N ASN A 125 -6.96 -12.44 -11.36
CA ASN A 125 -6.42 -11.10 -11.58
C ASN A 125 -5.17 -10.84 -10.70
N PRO A 126 -4.41 -9.76 -10.94
CA PRO A 126 -3.15 -9.51 -10.23
C PRO A 126 -3.30 -9.44 -8.70
N TYR A 127 -4.41 -8.90 -8.18
CA TYR A 127 -4.70 -8.93 -6.74
C TYR A 127 -4.96 -10.35 -6.22
N GLU A 128 -5.75 -11.16 -6.93
CA GLU A 128 -5.97 -12.57 -6.55
C GLU A 128 -4.66 -13.37 -6.52
N GLN A 129 -3.77 -13.12 -7.50
CA GLN A 129 -2.46 -13.74 -7.57
C GLN A 129 -1.57 -13.31 -6.39
N ALA A 130 -1.52 -12.01 -6.10
CA ALA A 130 -0.77 -11.45 -4.99
C ALA A 130 -1.25 -12.02 -3.64
N ILE A 131 -2.56 -11.98 -3.34
CA ILE A 131 -3.14 -12.54 -2.11
C ILE A 131 -2.76 -14.02 -1.96
N SER A 132 -2.86 -14.80 -3.04
CA SER A 132 -2.57 -16.24 -3.01
C SER A 132 -1.09 -16.55 -2.79
N ILE A 133 -0.19 -15.72 -3.34
CA ILE A 133 1.25 -15.91 -3.15
C ILE A 133 1.63 -15.42 -1.75
N ILE A 134 1.22 -14.23 -1.34
CA ILE A 134 1.44 -13.70 0.03
C ILE A 134 0.98 -14.72 1.08
N GLY A 135 -0.19 -15.34 0.89
CA GLY A 135 -0.69 -16.34 1.81
C GLY A 135 0.20 -17.57 1.93
N ARG A 136 0.82 -18.02 0.83
CA ARG A 136 1.77 -19.13 0.88
C ARG A 136 3.11 -18.73 1.50
N THR A 137 3.51 -17.47 1.36
CA THR A 137 4.83 -16.98 1.77
C THR A 137 4.87 -16.47 3.21
N LEU A 138 3.82 -15.77 3.65
CA LEU A 138 3.77 -15.07 4.94
C LEU A 138 2.95 -15.79 6.01
N SER A 139 1.96 -16.62 5.65
CA SER A 139 1.18 -17.35 6.66
C SER A 139 2.01 -18.21 7.63
N PRO A 140 3.19 -18.78 7.26
CA PRO A 140 4.01 -19.52 8.22
C PRO A 140 4.60 -18.68 9.35
N PHE A 141 4.49 -17.36 9.29
CA PHE A 141 4.93 -16.40 10.30
C PHE A 141 3.77 -15.71 11.03
N ASP A 142 2.53 -15.94 10.60
CA ASP A 142 1.35 -15.40 11.25
C ASP A 142 1.00 -16.24 12.50
N GLU A 143 0.82 -15.58 13.64
CA GLU A 143 0.75 -16.26 14.94
C GLU A 143 -0.59 -16.98 15.17
N ASP A 144 -1.69 -16.42 14.70
CA ASP A 144 -3.05 -16.88 15.00
C ASP A 144 -3.93 -17.21 13.78
N ASN A 145 -3.42 -16.98 12.56
CA ASN A 145 -4.14 -17.11 11.29
C ASN A 145 -5.35 -16.18 11.18
N LEU A 146 -5.43 -15.13 12.01
CA LEU A 146 -6.48 -14.12 11.99
C LEU A 146 -5.95 -12.84 11.35
N ILE A 147 -6.44 -12.55 10.15
CA ILE A 147 -5.90 -11.51 9.29
C ILE A 147 -6.92 -10.36 9.19
N PRO A 148 -6.73 -9.24 9.90
CA PRO A 148 -7.46 -8.00 9.65
C PRO A 148 -7.31 -7.58 8.18
N CYS A 149 -8.43 -7.45 7.48
CA CYS A 149 -8.48 -7.14 6.06
C CYS A 149 -9.32 -5.91 5.78
N PHE A 150 -8.75 -4.98 5.04
CA PHE A 150 -9.35 -3.68 4.76
C PHE A 150 -9.27 -3.33 3.28
N GLY A 151 -10.28 -2.62 2.80
CA GLY A 151 -10.23 -1.90 1.54
C GLY A 151 -10.17 -0.39 1.75
N PHE A 152 -9.54 0.35 0.83
CA PHE A 152 -9.49 1.81 0.86
C PHE A 152 -9.88 2.44 -0.49
N ALA A 153 -10.00 3.78 -0.49
CA ALA A 153 -10.42 4.67 -1.59
C ALA A 153 -11.91 4.76 -1.94
N THR A 154 -12.78 3.87 -1.45
CA THR A 154 -14.25 3.98 -1.64
C THR A 154 -14.90 5.12 -0.83
N THR A 155 -14.15 5.71 0.09
CA THR A 155 -14.59 6.76 1.03
C THR A 155 -13.94 8.13 0.75
N HIS A 156 -13.40 8.35 -0.46
CA HIS A 156 -12.62 9.54 -0.82
C HIS A 156 -11.40 9.77 0.09
N ASP A 157 -10.61 8.71 0.34
CA ASP A 157 -9.38 8.73 1.14
C ASP A 157 -9.51 9.15 2.61
N GLN A 158 -10.72 9.12 3.18
CA GLN A 158 -10.90 9.49 4.59
C GLN A 158 -10.88 8.29 5.53
N HIS A 159 -11.33 7.12 5.05
CA HIS A 159 -11.49 5.93 5.90
C HIS A 159 -11.21 4.63 5.15
N VAL A 160 -10.75 3.61 5.86
CA VAL A 160 -10.79 2.23 5.37
C VAL A 160 -12.14 1.59 5.69
N PHE A 161 -12.52 0.55 4.94
CA PHE A 161 -13.63 -0.32 5.30
C PHE A 161 -13.10 -1.73 5.59
N SER A 162 -13.62 -2.38 6.63
CA SER A 162 -13.30 -3.78 6.92
C SER A 162 -14.01 -4.71 5.94
N PHE A 163 -13.38 -5.83 5.60
CA PHE A 163 -13.96 -6.87 4.76
C PHE A 163 -15.26 -7.46 5.35
N TYR A 164 -15.42 -7.44 6.67
CA TYR A 164 -16.61 -7.88 7.38
C TYR A 164 -17.22 -6.75 8.21
N ALA A 165 -18.55 -6.65 8.19
CA ALA A 165 -19.30 -5.56 8.84
C ALA A 165 -19.22 -5.56 10.38
N ASP A 166 -18.94 -6.72 10.96
CA ASP A 166 -18.69 -6.92 12.39
C ASP A 166 -17.21 -6.73 12.77
N TYR A 167 -16.37 -6.26 11.84
CA TYR A 167 -14.94 -6.02 12.02
C TYR A 167 -14.12 -7.26 12.37
N ARG A 168 -14.66 -8.47 12.16
CA ARG A 168 -13.89 -9.68 12.42
C ARG A 168 -12.74 -9.83 11.42
N PRO A 169 -11.58 -10.35 11.85
CA PRO A 169 -10.52 -10.74 10.92
C PRO A 169 -10.94 -11.92 10.03
N CYS A 170 -10.26 -12.07 8.90
CA CYS A 170 -10.35 -13.25 8.06
C CYS A 170 -9.58 -14.41 8.70
N ASN A 171 -10.12 -15.63 8.64
CA ASN A 171 -9.43 -16.85 9.05
C ASN A 171 -8.62 -17.39 7.85
N GLY A 172 -7.34 -17.02 7.80
CA GLY A 172 -6.40 -17.39 6.75
C GLY A 172 -6.64 -16.72 5.40
N PHE A 173 -5.63 -16.84 4.52
CA PHE A 173 -5.64 -16.21 3.19
C PHE A 173 -6.69 -16.80 2.24
N GLU A 174 -7.15 -18.03 2.48
CA GLU A 174 -8.29 -18.60 1.78
C GLU A 174 -9.56 -17.78 2.00
N GLU A 175 -9.79 -17.32 3.23
CA GLU A 175 -10.93 -16.44 3.54
C GLU A 175 -10.71 -15.02 3.00
N VAL A 176 -9.47 -14.50 3.05
CA VAL A 176 -9.13 -13.20 2.42
C VAL A 176 -9.48 -13.22 0.92
N LEU A 177 -9.00 -14.25 0.20
CA LEU A 177 -9.23 -14.38 -1.24
C LEU A 177 -10.70 -14.58 -1.57
N ARG A 178 -11.41 -15.44 -0.82
CA ARG A 178 -12.85 -15.65 -1.01
C ARG A 178 -13.61 -14.35 -0.80
N ARG A 179 -13.32 -13.63 0.29
CA ARG A 179 -14.03 -12.41 0.64
C ARG A 179 -13.74 -11.27 -0.33
N TYR A 180 -12.50 -11.14 -0.79
CA TYR A 180 -12.12 -10.22 -1.87
C TYR A 180 -13.01 -10.42 -3.12
N LYS A 181 -13.17 -11.67 -3.57
CA LYS A 181 -14.02 -11.99 -4.75
C LYS A 181 -15.50 -11.65 -4.52
N GLU A 182 -15.99 -11.79 -3.29
CA GLU A 182 -17.37 -11.47 -2.93
C GLU A 182 -17.64 -9.97 -2.93
N ILE A 183 -16.71 -9.15 -2.43
CA ILE A 183 -16.94 -7.71 -2.27
C ILE A 183 -16.72 -6.93 -3.57
N VAL A 184 -15.71 -7.29 -4.37
CA VAL A 184 -15.29 -6.55 -5.58
C VAL A 184 -16.46 -6.18 -6.51
N PRO A 185 -17.40 -7.08 -6.85
CA PRO A 185 -18.51 -6.76 -7.75
C PRO A 185 -19.47 -5.67 -7.24
N TYR A 186 -19.47 -5.39 -5.94
CA TYR A 186 -20.35 -4.42 -5.29
C TYR A 186 -19.65 -3.10 -4.94
N LEU A 187 -18.36 -2.97 -5.21
CA LEU A 187 -17.61 -1.76 -4.92
C LEU A 187 -17.70 -0.77 -6.10
N HIS A 188 -17.83 0.50 -5.76
CA HIS A 188 -17.64 1.60 -6.70
C HIS A 188 -16.22 2.12 -6.55
N LEU A 189 -15.36 1.82 -7.52
CA LEU A 189 -13.99 2.29 -7.52
C LEU A 189 -13.96 3.82 -7.66
N SER A 190 -13.30 4.50 -6.73
CA SER A 190 -13.25 5.97 -6.66
C SER A 190 -11.85 6.50 -6.41
N GLY A 191 -11.74 7.81 -6.22
CA GLY A 191 -10.50 8.49 -5.90
C GLY A 191 -10.76 9.57 -4.84
N PRO A 192 -9.73 10.28 -4.35
CA PRO A 192 -8.31 10.14 -4.73
C PRO A 192 -7.67 8.85 -4.17
N THR A 193 -6.35 8.75 -4.22
CA THR A 193 -5.58 7.64 -3.65
C THR A 193 -4.58 8.15 -2.62
N SER A 194 -4.73 7.73 -1.36
CA SER A 194 -3.76 7.89 -0.29
C SER A 194 -3.62 6.59 0.51
N PHE A 195 -2.41 6.25 0.96
CA PHE A 195 -2.20 5.12 1.87
C PHE A 195 -2.29 5.53 3.34
N ALA A 196 -2.40 6.83 3.64
CA ALA A 196 -2.52 7.30 5.02
C ALA A 196 -3.63 6.56 5.81
N PRO A 197 -4.87 6.40 5.29
CA PRO A 197 -5.93 5.75 6.07
C PRO A 197 -5.63 4.31 6.45
N ILE A 198 -4.97 3.54 5.56
CA ILE A 198 -4.65 2.14 5.83
C ILE A 198 -3.42 1.99 6.74
N VAL A 199 -2.44 2.89 6.62
CA VAL A 199 -1.31 2.93 7.54
C VAL A 199 -1.77 3.31 8.94
N ASP A 200 -2.63 4.33 9.07
CA ASP A 200 -3.18 4.77 10.35
C ASP A 200 -4.04 3.67 10.99
N ALA A 201 -4.88 2.97 10.21
CA ALA A 201 -5.65 1.83 10.70
C ALA A 201 -4.77 0.68 11.20
N ALA A 202 -3.61 0.43 10.56
CA ALA A 202 -2.66 -0.57 11.03
C ALA A 202 -1.98 -0.14 12.35
N VAL A 203 -1.64 1.14 12.50
CA VAL A 203 -1.14 1.69 13.77
C VAL A 203 -2.17 1.47 14.90
N GLU A 204 -3.45 1.74 14.66
CA GLU A 204 -4.50 1.48 15.67
C GLU A 204 -4.59 0.00 16.08
N ILE A 205 -4.35 -0.93 15.15
CA ILE A 205 -4.33 -2.37 15.44
C ILE A 205 -3.13 -2.71 16.33
N VAL A 206 -1.96 -2.15 16.03
CA VAL A 206 -0.75 -2.31 16.85
C VAL A 206 -0.98 -1.78 18.27
N GLU A 207 -1.65 -0.64 18.43
CA GLU A 207 -2.01 -0.11 19.75
C GLU A 207 -2.98 -1.02 20.51
N LYS A 208 -4.02 -1.53 19.83
CA LYS A 208 -5.04 -2.42 20.42
C LYS A 208 -4.52 -3.83 20.73
N SER A 209 -3.42 -4.25 20.10
CA SER A 209 -2.77 -5.55 20.31
C SER A 209 -1.65 -5.52 21.36
N ASN A 210 -1.64 -4.51 22.23
CA ASN A 210 -0.59 -4.30 23.23
C ASN A 210 0.82 -4.22 22.59
N TRP A 211 0.95 -3.51 21.47
CA TRP A 211 2.24 -3.27 20.79
C TRP A 211 2.92 -4.56 20.30
N GLN A 212 2.12 -5.57 19.93
CA GLN A 212 2.64 -6.73 19.21
C GLN A 212 3.16 -6.31 17.82
N TYR A 213 4.18 -7.00 17.33
CA TYR A 213 4.74 -6.74 16.01
C TYR A 213 3.76 -7.13 14.91
N HIS A 214 3.55 -6.22 13.96
CA HIS A 214 2.68 -6.42 12.81
C HIS A 214 3.42 -6.13 11.50
N VAL A 215 3.01 -6.83 10.44
CA VAL A 215 3.37 -6.51 9.06
C VAL A 215 2.10 -6.14 8.31
N LEU A 216 2.00 -4.88 7.90
CA LEU A 216 0.97 -4.40 6.98
C LEU A 216 1.41 -4.70 5.55
N VAL A 217 0.61 -5.49 4.83
CA VAL A 217 0.79 -5.70 3.39
C VAL A 217 -0.27 -4.93 2.63
N ILE A 218 0.16 -3.91 1.89
CA ILE A 218 -0.69 -3.10 1.00
C ILE A 218 -0.54 -3.65 -0.41
N ILE A 219 -1.64 -4.06 -1.05
CA ILE A 219 -1.65 -4.43 -2.47
C ILE A 219 -2.29 -3.26 -3.23
N ALA A 220 -1.54 -2.66 -4.15
CA ALA A 220 -1.96 -1.44 -4.84
C ALA A 220 -1.37 -1.30 -6.24
N ASP A 221 -1.95 -0.41 -7.06
CA ASP A 221 -1.47 -0.13 -8.42
C ASP A 221 -0.45 1.02 -8.52
N GLY A 222 -0.07 1.57 -7.35
CA GLY A 222 0.97 2.58 -7.20
C GLY A 222 0.54 4.00 -7.57
N GLN A 223 -0.72 4.23 -7.94
CA GLN A 223 -1.20 5.54 -8.37
C GLN A 223 -1.66 6.41 -7.19
N VAL A 224 -0.74 6.80 -6.31
CA VAL A 224 -1.03 7.84 -5.31
C VAL A 224 -1.38 9.14 -6.04
N THR A 225 -2.47 9.79 -5.65
CA THR A 225 -3.01 10.91 -6.44
C THR A 225 -2.03 12.07 -6.48
N ARG A 226 -1.60 12.46 -7.69
CA ARG A 226 -0.88 13.70 -7.96
C ARG A 226 -1.81 14.70 -8.62
N SER A 227 -2.03 15.86 -7.99
CA SER A 227 -2.73 16.95 -8.66
C SER A 227 -1.92 17.43 -9.86
N SER A 228 -2.59 17.74 -10.97
CA SER A 228 -1.97 18.34 -12.16
C SER A 228 -1.26 19.67 -11.87
N ASP A 229 -1.64 20.32 -10.77
CA ASP A 229 -1.06 21.59 -10.34
C ASP A 229 0.18 21.43 -9.45
N THR A 230 0.57 20.18 -9.13
CA THR A 230 1.74 19.88 -8.30
C THR A 230 3.02 20.20 -9.09
N PRO A 231 3.85 21.16 -8.64
CA PRO A 231 5.09 21.49 -9.33
C PRO A 231 6.06 20.30 -9.32
N PRO A 232 6.91 20.15 -10.35
CA PRO A 232 7.98 19.15 -10.33
C PRO A 232 8.83 19.25 -9.05
N GLY A 233 9.05 18.12 -8.38
CA GLY A 233 9.83 18.05 -7.13
C GLY A 233 9.07 18.42 -5.87
N ARG A 234 7.73 18.50 -5.91
CA ARG A 234 6.87 18.59 -4.72
C ARG A 234 5.90 17.42 -4.68
N PHE A 235 5.51 17.03 -3.47
CA PHE A 235 4.47 16.05 -3.23
C PHE A 235 3.08 16.69 -3.31
N SER A 236 2.10 15.94 -3.78
CA SER A 236 0.68 16.27 -3.65
C SER A 236 0.23 16.22 -2.19
N HIS A 237 -1.03 16.60 -1.94
CA HIS A 237 -1.61 16.48 -0.61
C HIS A 237 -1.66 15.00 -0.15
N GLU A 238 -2.06 14.09 -1.05
CA GLU A 238 -2.23 12.67 -0.76
C GLU A 238 -0.88 11.93 -0.59
N GLU A 239 0.14 12.34 -1.36
CA GLU A 239 1.52 11.87 -1.18
C GLU A 239 2.08 12.34 0.15
N GLN A 240 1.91 13.62 0.50
CA GLN A 240 2.39 14.15 1.77
C GLN A 240 1.69 13.49 2.96
N ALA A 241 0.37 13.25 2.86
CA ALA A 241 -0.38 12.51 3.88
C ALA A 241 0.17 11.09 4.06
N THR A 242 0.40 10.38 2.94
CA THR A 242 0.99 9.03 2.95
C THR A 242 2.38 9.03 3.62
N ILE A 243 3.25 9.97 3.24
CA ILE A 243 4.58 10.12 3.85
C ILE A 243 4.47 10.37 5.35
N ASN A 244 3.59 11.27 5.78
CA ASN A 244 3.42 11.60 7.19
C ASN A 244 2.95 10.39 8.01
N SER A 245 2.00 9.61 7.49
CA SER A 245 1.54 8.38 8.16
C SER A 245 2.63 7.32 8.21
N ILE A 246 3.46 7.15 7.17
CA ILE A 246 4.61 6.22 7.19
C ILE A 246 5.63 6.65 8.25
N VAL A 247 5.95 7.95 8.34
CA VAL A 247 6.84 8.49 9.37
C VAL A 247 6.28 8.26 10.76
N ALA A 248 4.99 8.56 10.98
CA ALA A 248 4.35 8.30 12.27
C ALA A 248 4.35 6.81 12.63
N ALA A 249 4.05 5.93 11.66
CA ALA A 249 4.07 4.48 11.83
C ALA A 249 5.46 3.92 12.19
N SER A 250 6.55 4.62 11.84
CA SER A 250 7.91 4.19 12.20
C SER A 250 8.19 4.27 13.72
N GLU A 251 7.32 4.91 14.50
CA GLU A 251 7.39 4.93 15.96
C GLU A 251 6.69 3.72 16.60
N TYR A 252 6.09 2.83 15.80
CA TYR A 252 5.36 1.64 16.23
C TYR A 252 6.06 0.37 15.75
N PRO A 253 5.81 -0.79 16.40
CA PRO A 253 6.32 -2.09 15.94
C PRO A 253 5.55 -2.57 14.69
N LEU A 254 5.66 -1.82 13.61
CA LEU A 254 4.94 -1.98 12.36
C LEU A 254 5.89 -1.88 11.17
N SER A 255 5.93 -2.96 10.39
CA SER A 255 6.54 -2.98 9.06
C SER A 255 5.47 -2.87 7.98
N ILE A 256 5.80 -2.20 6.88
CA ILE A 256 4.88 -1.97 5.76
C ILE A 256 5.51 -2.56 4.50
N ILE A 257 4.81 -3.47 3.84
CA ILE A 257 5.18 -4.01 2.53
C ILE A 257 4.16 -3.53 1.52
N LEU A 258 4.60 -2.78 0.52
CA LEU A 258 3.78 -2.39 -0.62
C LEU A 258 4.03 -3.34 -1.80
N VAL A 259 3.00 -4.12 -2.15
CA VAL A 259 2.99 -5.03 -3.29
C VAL A 259 2.35 -4.35 -4.49
N GLY A 260 3.20 -3.89 -5.42
CA GLY A 260 2.80 -3.18 -6.62
C GLY A 260 2.30 -4.11 -7.73
N VAL A 261 1.01 -4.02 -8.05
CA VAL A 261 0.36 -4.75 -9.15
C VAL A 261 -0.01 -3.82 -10.31
N GLY A 262 0.15 -4.28 -11.55
CA GLY A 262 -0.21 -3.52 -12.75
C GLY A 262 0.97 -2.81 -13.40
N ASP A 263 0.63 -1.81 -14.23
CA ASP A 263 1.56 -1.15 -15.14
C ASP A 263 2.47 -0.11 -14.45
N GLY A 264 2.11 0.36 -13.25
CA GLY A 264 2.72 1.54 -12.64
C GLY A 264 2.28 2.85 -13.33
N PRO A 265 3.10 3.93 -13.29
CA PRO A 265 4.52 3.95 -12.90
C PRO A 265 4.75 3.77 -11.39
N TRP A 266 5.99 3.47 -11.02
CA TRP A 266 6.40 3.10 -9.65
C TRP A 266 7.38 4.09 -9.02
N ASP A 267 7.59 5.26 -9.62
CA ASP A 267 8.57 6.26 -9.18
C ASP A 267 8.32 6.74 -7.76
N ALA A 268 7.07 7.11 -7.43
CA ALA A 268 6.72 7.53 -6.08
C ALA A 268 6.93 6.40 -5.05
N MET A 269 6.66 5.15 -5.43
CA MET A 269 6.81 4.01 -4.51
C MET A 269 8.27 3.70 -4.22
N GLN A 270 9.15 3.87 -5.22
CA GLN A 270 10.60 3.80 -5.03
C GLN A 270 11.14 4.97 -4.19
N GLU A 271 10.54 6.16 -4.32
CA GLU A 271 10.89 7.30 -3.47
C GLU A 271 10.50 7.05 -2.00
N PHE A 272 9.36 6.39 -1.75
CA PHE A 272 8.92 6.05 -0.40
C PHE A 272 9.78 4.96 0.26
N ASP A 273 10.28 4.02 -0.53
CA ASP A 273 11.24 2.99 -0.14
C ASP A 273 12.55 3.64 0.38
N ASP A 274 13.22 4.39 -0.49
CA ASP A 274 14.60 4.83 -0.28
C ASP A 274 14.74 6.19 0.43
N ASN A 275 13.75 7.09 0.32
CA ASN A 275 13.96 8.53 0.50
C ASN A 275 12.94 9.24 1.41
N ILE A 276 12.32 8.55 2.38
CA ILE A 276 11.53 9.24 3.41
C ILE A 276 12.44 9.66 4.58
N PRO A 277 12.75 10.96 4.75
CA PRO A 277 13.52 11.44 5.90
C PRO A 277 12.67 11.40 7.17
N GLN A 278 13.33 11.38 8.33
CA GLN A 278 12.71 11.50 9.67
C GLN A 278 12.00 10.25 10.22
N ARG A 279 12.00 9.12 9.51
CA ARG A 279 11.57 7.84 10.09
C ARG A 279 12.51 7.41 11.22
N ALA A 280 11.98 6.81 12.28
CA ALA A 280 12.77 6.28 13.40
C ALA A 280 13.60 5.05 12.99
N PHE A 281 13.06 4.23 12.08
CA PHE A 281 13.74 3.17 11.36
C PHE A 281 13.12 3.03 9.97
N ASP A 282 13.81 2.35 9.06
CA ASP A 282 13.23 2.06 7.75
C ASP A 282 12.12 1.03 7.88
N ASN A 283 10.86 1.43 7.72
CA ASN A 283 9.69 0.60 7.99
C ASN A 283 8.83 0.32 6.75
N PHE A 284 9.34 0.63 5.54
CA PHE A 284 8.57 0.52 4.30
C PHE A 284 9.40 -0.18 3.24
N GLN A 285 8.87 -1.27 2.66
CA GLN A 285 9.45 -2.02 1.56
C GLN A 285 8.52 -1.99 0.34
N PHE A 286 9.01 -1.55 -0.82
CA PHE A 286 8.29 -1.69 -2.09
C PHE A 286 8.69 -2.95 -2.87
N VAL A 287 7.70 -3.69 -3.38
CA VAL A 287 7.90 -4.86 -4.24
C VAL A 287 7.10 -4.74 -5.53
N ASN A 288 7.78 -4.69 -6.66
CA ASN A 288 7.13 -4.71 -7.97
C ASN A 288 6.71 -6.14 -8.37
N PHE A 289 5.53 -6.56 -7.92
CA PHE A 289 4.98 -7.89 -8.16
C PHE A 289 4.83 -8.20 -9.64
N THR A 290 4.27 -7.26 -10.42
CA THR A 290 4.05 -7.48 -11.86
C THR A 290 5.35 -7.70 -12.62
N LYS A 291 6.42 -6.98 -12.29
CA LYS A 291 7.74 -7.20 -12.87
C LYS A 291 8.25 -8.62 -12.58
N ILE A 292 8.23 -9.04 -11.32
CA ILE A 292 8.69 -10.38 -10.90
C ILE A 292 7.88 -11.47 -11.61
N MET A 293 6.55 -11.33 -11.65
CA MET A 293 5.68 -12.34 -12.26
C MET A 293 5.78 -12.39 -13.78
N SER A 294 6.29 -11.33 -14.42
CA SER A 294 6.50 -11.28 -15.87
C SER A 294 7.75 -12.04 -16.37
N GLU A 295 8.67 -12.39 -15.47
CA GLU A 295 9.94 -13.05 -15.83
C GLU A 295 9.73 -14.40 -16.55
N HIS A 296 10.65 -14.77 -17.44
CA HIS A 296 10.59 -16.04 -18.18
C HIS A 296 11.25 -17.19 -17.40
N THR A 297 10.70 -17.51 -16.24
CA THR A 297 11.18 -18.60 -15.37
C THR A 297 10.02 -19.39 -14.76
N ASP A 298 10.32 -20.46 -14.04
CA ASP A 298 9.31 -21.30 -13.41
C ASP A 298 8.58 -20.56 -12.27
N MET A 299 7.33 -20.96 -12.00
CA MET A 299 6.51 -20.29 -10.99
C MET A 299 7.09 -20.39 -9.58
N ALA A 300 7.72 -21.51 -9.22
CA ALA A 300 8.30 -21.68 -7.90
C ALA A 300 9.43 -20.67 -7.65
N LYS A 301 10.28 -20.44 -8.66
CA LYS A 301 11.33 -19.43 -8.61
C LYS A 301 10.78 -18.01 -8.56
N LYS A 302 9.72 -17.68 -9.31
CA LYS A 302 9.06 -16.37 -9.20
C LYS A 302 8.51 -16.10 -7.81
N GLU A 303 7.88 -17.11 -7.21
CA GLU A 303 7.35 -17.04 -5.85
C GLU A 303 8.48 -16.88 -4.82
N ALA A 304 9.60 -17.60 -4.97
CA ALA A 304 10.76 -17.45 -4.11
C ALA A 304 11.38 -16.04 -4.22
N VAL A 305 11.52 -15.50 -5.44
CA VAL A 305 12.02 -14.14 -5.67
C VAL A 305 11.08 -13.09 -5.08
N PHE A 306 9.77 -13.26 -5.24
CA PHE A 306 8.78 -12.37 -4.63
C PHE A 306 8.84 -12.43 -3.10
N ALA A 307 8.88 -13.62 -2.52
CA ALA A 307 8.96 -13.80 -1.07
C ALA A 307 10.22 -13.15 -0.50
N LEU A 308 11.38 -13.38 -1.14
CA LEU A 308 12.63 -12.73 -0.73
C LEU A 308 12.49 -11.20 -0.82
N ALA A 309 12.02 -10.67 -1.94
CA ALA A 309 11.89 -9.22 -2.11
C ALA A 309 10.94 -8.58 -1.08
N ALA A 310 9.85 -9.28 -0.71
CA ALA A 310 8.91 -8.80 0.31
C ALA A 310 9.47 -8.88 1.73
N LEU A 311 10.36 -9.85 2.00
CA LEU A 311 10.76 -10.20 3.36
C LEU A 311 12.19 -9.81 3.72
N MET A 312 13.00 -9.39 2.76
CA MET A 312 14.44 -9.19 2.99
C MET A 312 14.77 -8.15 4.07
N GLU A 313 13.89 -7.15 4.26
CA GLU A 313 14.07 -6.14 5.30
C GLU A 313 13.43 -6.51 6.64
N ILE A 314 12.42 -7.40 6.63
CA ILE A 314 11.58 -7.70 7.79
C ILE A 314 12.39 -8.11 9.03
N PRO A 315 13.45 -8.94 8.96
CA PRO A 315 14.24 -9.27 10.15
C PRO A 315 14.99 -8.08 10.77
N LEU A 316 15.46 -7.14 9.94
CA LEU A 316 16.12 -5.92 10.41
C LEU A 316 15.11 -4.95 11.00
N GLN A 317 13.96 -4.81 10.33
CA GLN A 317 12.85 -3.98 10.78
C GLN A 317 12.33 -4.49 12.14
N TYR A 318 12.04 -5.79 12.26
CA TYR A 318 11.66 -6.44 13.52
C TYR A 318 12.65 -6.13 14.65
N LYS A 319 13.97 -6.30 14.41
CA LYS A 319 15.01 -5.97 15.40
C LYS A 319 15.04 -4.49 15.78
N ALA A 320 14.74 -3.58 14.85
CA ALA A 320 14.62 -2.17 15.14
C ALA A 320 13.44 -1.89 16.08
N THR A 321 12.31 -2.59 15.88
CA THR A 321 11.11 -2.43 16.72
C THR A 321 11.32 -2.83 18.17
N LEU A 322 12.23 -3.78 18.46
CA LEU A 322 12.53 -4.20 19.84
C LEU A 322 13.10 -3.09 20.74
N LYS A 323 13.53 -1.97 20.15
CA LYS A 323 14.01 -0.78 20.86
C LYS A 323 12.91 0.24 21.13
N LEU A 324 11.74 0.07 20.53
CA LEU A 324 10.61 0.97 20.69
C LEU A 324 9.90 0.69 22.01
N GLN A 325 9.36 1.73 22.62
CA GLN A 325 8.51 1.63 23.80
C GLN A 325 7.26 2.50 23.57
N PRO A 326 6.10 2.09 24.12
CA PRO A 326 4.92 2.93 24.11
C PRO A 326 5.23 4.30 24.70
N LYS A 327 4.81 5.37 24.02
CA LYS A 327 4.91 6.72 24.58
C LYS A 327 3.85 6.87 25.68
N GLU A 328 4.29 7.19 26.89
CA GLU A 328 3.43 7.51 28.05
C GLU A 328 2.55 8.74 27.80
#